data_AF-A0A9D7GFF8-F1
#
_entry.id   AF-A0A9D7GFF8-F1
#
_cell.length_a   1.000
_cell.length_b   1.000
_cell.length_c   1.000
_cell.angle_alpha   90.00
_cell.angle_beta   90.00
_cell.angle_gamma   90.00
#
_symmetry.space_group_name_H-M   'P 1'
#
loop_
_entity.id
_entity.type
_entity.pdbx_description
1 polymer ?
#
loop_
_entity_poly.entity_id
_entity_poly.type
_entity_poly.pdbx_seq_one_letter_code
_entity_poly.pdbx_strand_id
1 'polypeptide(L)'
;MNHLGKDRIPFFFLIDFEMAKPLVLPIKDIDKEKIKYKFTEVKNYQLHASANTPPLIFSKFPMAADKYKKAFDYVKVNYCMVILSPTNLTFPTRIESNYSLLQLFNKSRAKYKLYFNDEFIVFHRKHLSI
;
A
#
# COMPACT_ATOMS: atom_id res chain seq x y z
N MET A 1 14.76 -10.84 18.26
CA MET A 1 15.57 -10.09 17.26
C MET A 1 16.17 -11.11 16.30
N ASN A 2 15.98 -10.96 14.99
CA ASN A 2 16.43 -11.96 14.00
C ASN A 2 17.95 -11.87 13.75
N HIS A 3 18.52 -12.89 13.08
CA HIS A 3 19.95 -12.98 12.78
C HIS A 3 20.43 -11.77 11.96
N LEU A 4 19.66 -11.34 10.96
CA LEU A 4 19.98 -10.17 10.13
C LEU A 4 20.12 -8.87 10.93
N GLY A 5 19.21 -8.64 11.88
CA GLY A 5 19.27 -7.49 12.78
C GLY A 5 20.46 -7.55 13.74
N LYS A 6 20.78 -8.75 14.26
CA LYS A 6 21.97 -8.98 15.11
C LYS A 6 23.26 -8.65 14.34
N ASP A 7 23.32 -9.05 13.08
CA ASP A 7 24.50 -8.88 12.22
C ASP A 7 24.53 -7.51 11.50
N ARG A 8 23.58 -6.62 11.80
CA ARG A 8 23.43 -5.29 11.17
C ARG A 8 23.35 -5.32 9.64
N ILE A 9 22.79 -6.39 9.09
CA ILE A 9 22.56 -6.53 7.65
C ILE A 9 21.29 -5.76 7.28
N PRO A 10 21.30 -4.81 6.34
CA PRO A 10 20.08 -4.18 5.86
C PRO A 10 19.15 -5.20 5.20
N PHE A 11 17.87 -5.20 5.58
CA PHE A 11 16.86 -6.11 5.03
C PHE A 11 15.51 -5.42 4.82
N PHE A 12 14.76 -5.95 3.86
CA PHE A 12 13.36 -5.65 3.62
C PHE A 12 12.49 -6.65 4.37
N PHE A 13 11.37 -6.18 4.91
CA PHE A 13 10.34 -7.06 5.45
C PHE A 13 8.95 -6.63 4.97
N LEU A 14 8.09 -7.62 4.74
CA LEU A 14 6.68 -7.46 4.45
C LEU A 14 5.92 -8.48 5.31
N ILE A 15 4.99 -8.01 6.12
CA ILE A 15 4.25 -8.83 7.07
C ILE A 15 2.78 -8.44 6.93
N ASP A 16 1.91 -9.42 6.70
CA ASP A 16 0.46 -9.22 6.73
C ASP A 16 -0.04 -9.09 8.17
N PHE A 17 -1.27 -8.61 8.35
CA PHE A 17 -1.84 -8.34 9.67
C PHE A 17 -1.91 -9.58 10.57
N GLU A 18 -2.18 -10.75 9.99
CA GLU A 18 -2.27 -12.03 10.71
C GLU A 18 -0.90 -12.67 10.92
N MET A 19 0.16 -12.06 10.39
CA MET A 19 1.53 -12.58 10.35
C MET A 19 1.65 -13.96 9.68
N ALA A 20 0.74 -14.27 8.76
CA ALA A 20 0.63 -15.60 8.16
C ALA A 20 1.70 -15.88 7.09
N LYS A 21 2.15 -14.84 6.36
CA LYS A 21 3.09 -14.94 5.24
C LYS A 21 4.18 -13.85 5.33
N PRO A 22 5.01 -13.85 6.40
CA PRO A 22 6.09 -12.89 6.51
C PRO A 22 7.15 -13.15 5.45
N LEU A 23 7.58 -12.09 4.78
CA LEU A 23 8.73 -12.09 3.89
C LEU A 23 9.83 -11.24 4.52
N VAL A 24 11.02 -11.81 4.65
CA VAL A 24 12.21 -11.11 5.15
C VAL A 24 13.38 -11.44 4.23
N LEU A 25 13.96 -10.42 3.59
CA LEU A 25 15.03 -10.58 2.60
C LEU A 25 16.13 -9.53 2.84
N PRO A 26 17.42 -9.91 2.86
CA PRO A 26 18.51 -8.94 2.74
C PRO A 26 18.34 -8.08 1.49
N ILE A 27 18.67 -6.79 1.55
CA ILE A 27 18.47 -5.87 0.42
C ILE A 27 19.17 -6.36 -0.87
N LYS A 28 20.32 -7.02 -0.73
CA LYS A 28 21.10 -7.61 -1.84
C LYS A 28 20.36 -8.73 -2.58
N ASP A 29 19.43 -9.41 -1.91
CA ASP A 29 18.75 -10.59 -2.43
C ASP A 29 17.36 -10.24 -3.03
N ILE A 30 17.02 -8.95 -3.05
CA ILE A 30 15.76 -8.46 -3.62
C ILE A 30 15.80 -8.56 -5.14
N ASP A 31 14.88 -9.36 -5.70
CA ASP A 31 14.53 -9.31 -7.12
C ASP A 31 13.82 -7.98 -7.42
N LYS A 32 14.52 -7.09 -8.10
CA LYS A 32 14.03 -5.74 -8.44
C LYS A 32 12.89 -5.76 -9.44
N GLU A 33 12.64 -6.86 -10.15
CA GLU A 33 11.47 -6.97 -11.03
C GLU A 33 10.20 -7.33 -10.25
N LYS A 34 10.34 -8.07 -9.15
CA LYS A 34 9.22 -8.44 -8.29
C LYS A 34 8.94 -7.41 -7.21
N ILE A 35 9.96 -6.79 -6.63
CA ILE A 35 9.79 -5.88 -5.50
C ILE A 35 10.45 -4.54 -5.83
N LYS A 36 9.63 -3.50 -5.99
CA LYS A 36 10.09 -2.12 -6.18
C LYS A 36 9.56 -1.25 -5.05
N TYR A 37 10.43 -0.53 -4.35
CA TYR A 37 10.05 0.31 -3.23
C TYR A 37 10.72 1.68 -3.26
N LYS A 38 10.06 2.64 -2.62
CA LYS A 38 10.61 3.94 -2.25
C LYS A 38 10.26 4.23 -0.80
N PHE A 39 11.25 4.56 0.01
CA PHE A 39 11.13 5.11 1.35
C PHE A 39 11.86 6.45 1.36
N THR A 40 11.10 7.55 1.32
CA THR A 40 11.62 8.92 1.23
C THR A 40 12.63 9.10 0.09
N GLU A 41 13.92 9.18 0.40
CA GLU A 41 15.01 9.37 -0.58
C GLU A 41 15.60 8.04 -1.06
N VAL A 42 15.35 6.94 -0.33
CA VAL A 42 15.85 5.60 -0.67
C VAL A 42 14.87 4.92 -1.62
N LYS A 43 15.37 4.37 -2.72
CA LYS A 43 14.60 3.56 -3.68
C LYS A 43 15.48 2.48 -4.29
N ASN A 44 14.89 1.38 -4.73
CA ASN A 44 15.63 0.29 -5.39
C ASN A 44 15.39 0.20 -6.92
N TYR A 45 14.68 1.17 -7.51
CA TYR A 45 14.32 1.19 -8.93
C TYR A 45 14.74 2.50 -9.61
N GLN A 46 14.88 2.44 -10.93
CA GLN A 46 15.04 3.62 -11.77
C GLN A 46 13.70 3.99 -12.42
N LEU A 47 13.47 5.29 -12.60
CA LEU A 47 12.31 5.76 -13.34
C LEU A 47 12.70 5.77 -14.81
N HIS A 48 11.99 4.99 -15.62
CA HIS A 48 12.09 5.08 -17.06
C HIS A 48 11.17 6.19 -17.54
N ALA A 49 11.69 7.07 -18.40
CA ALA A 49 10.85 8.03 -19.10
C ALA A 49 9.86 7.25 -19.96
N SER A 50 8.57 7.35 -19.62
CA SER A 50 7.53 6.65 -20.36
C SER A 50 7.26 7.42 -21.65
N ALA A 51 8.02 7.12 -22.70
CA ALA A 51 7.72 7.63 -24.03
C ALA A 51 6.36 7.07 -24.48
N ASN A 52 5.44 7.94 -24.90
CA ASN A 52 4.19 7.59 -25.58
C ASN A 52 3.21 6.63 -24.84
N THR A 53 3.06 6.73 -23.52
CA THR A 53 1.93 6.04 -22.85
C THR A 53 0.60 6.74 -23.15
N PRO A 54 -0.48 5.98 -23.43
CA PRO A 54 -1.81 6.55 -23.63
C PRO A 54 -2.29 7.27 -22.36
N PRO A 55 -3.27 8.19 -22.47
CA PRO A 55 -3.93 8.78 -21.31
C PRO A 55 -4.40 7.71 -20.31
N LEU A 56 -4.31 8.03 -19.02
CA LEU A 56 -4.80 7.16 -17.96
C LEU A 56 -6.32 7.16 -17.99
N ILE A 57 -6.91 5.98 -18.17
CA ILE A 57 -8.33 5.71 -17.95
C ILE A 57 -8.42 5.08 -16.56
N PHE A 58 -9.24 5.69 -15.69
CA PHE A 58 -9.36 5.29 -14.29
C PHE A 58 -10.79 5.51 -13.81
N SER A 59 -11.51 4.41 -13.58
CA SER A 59 -12.90 4.40 -13.12
C SER A 59 -12.98 3.84 -11.71
N LYS A 60 -13.83 4.43 -10.87
CA LYS A 60 -14.06 4.00 -9.49
C LYS A 60 -15.52 3.65 -9.28
N PHE A 61 -15.76 2.59 -8.54
CA PHE A 61 -17.09 2.09 -8.21
C PHE A 61 -17.25 2.00 -6.70
N PRO A 62 -17.41 3.15 -6.02
CA PRO A 62 -17.53 3.19 -4.56
C PRO A 62 -18.87 2.59 -4.11
N MET A 63 -18.93 2.21 -2.82
CA MET A 63 -20.19 1.87 -2.18
C MET A 63 -21.18 3.04 -2.28
N ALA A 64 -22.46 2.72 -2.49
CA ALA A 64 -23.53 3.71 -2.48
C ALA A 64 -23.58 4.47 -1.14
N ALA A 65 -23.83 5.78 -1.22
CA ALA A 65 -23.76 6.68 -0.07
C ALA A 65 -24.76 6.32 1.05
N ASP A 66 -25.94 5.82 0.67
CA ASP A 66 -26.98 5.36 1.60
C ASP A 66 -26.52 4.13 2.41
N LYS A 67 -25.84 3.17 1.77
CA LYS A 67 -25.25 2.01 2.43
C LYS A 67 -24.13 2.41 3.38
N TYR A 68 -23.25 3.32 2.95
CA TYR A 68 -22.22 3.87 3.82
C TYR A 68 -22.84 4.56 5.04
N LYS A 69 -23.87 5.40 4.83
CA LYS A 69 -24.54 6.13 5.91
C LYS A 69 -25.14 5.19 6.95
N LYS A 70 -25.82 4.12 6.51
CA LYS A 70 -26.38 3.10 7.43
C LYS A 70 -25.28 2.46 8.31
N ALA A 71 -24.17 2.07 7.71
CA ALA A 71 -23.04 1.50 8.46
C ALA A 71 -22.39 2.52 9.41
N PHE A 72 -22.26 3.77 8.95
CA PHE A 72 -21.72 4.85 9.77
C PHE A 72 -22.60 5.16 10.98
N ASP A 73 -23.92 5.28 10.78
CA ASP A 73 -24.88 5.53 11.86
C ASP A 73 -24.88 4.38 12.87
N TYR A 74 -24.79 3.14 12.40
CA TYR A 74 -24.65 1.96 13.26
C TYR A 74 -23.39 2.04 14.14
N VAL A 75 -22.22 2.32 13.55
CA VAL A 75 -20.97 2.46 14.32
C VAL A 75 -21.07 3.62 15.32
N LYS A 76 -21.67 4.74 14.92
CA LYS A 76 -21.84 5.92 15.77
C LYS A 76 -22.72 5.64 16.99
N VAL A 77 -23.86 4.97 16.81
CA VAL A 77 -24.77 4.62 17.92
C VAL A 77 -24.07 3.69 18.91
N ASN A 78 -23.38 2.67 18.41
CA ASN A 78 -22.65 1.72 19.27
C ASN A 78 -21.44 2.37 19.97
N TYR A 79 -20.77 3.32 19.33
CA TYR A 79 -19.70 4.12 19.95
C TYR A 79 -20.21 5.00 21.09
N CYS A 80 -21.42 5.53 20.99
CA CYS A 80 -22.02 6.31 22.08
C CYS A 80 -22.45 5.44 23.29
N MET A 81 -22.61 4.13 23.10
CA MET A 81 -23.10 3.20 24.13
C MET A 81 -21.98 2.40 24.82
N VAL A 82 -20.79 2.32 24.22
CA VAL A 82 -19.63 1.56 24.74
C VAL A 82 -18.39 2.44 24.68
N ILE A 83 -17.56 2.43 25.72
CA ILE A 83 -16.23 3.07 25.75
C ILE A 83 -15.27 2.32 24.78
N LEU A 84 -15.54 2.35 23.48
CA LEU A 84 -14.74 1.69 22.46
C LEU A 84 -13.58 2.58 22.01
N SER A 85 -12.44 1.96 21.71
CA SER A 85 -11.32 2.61 21.03
C SER A 85 -11.77 3.16 19.66
N PRO A 86 -11.09 4.18 19.09
CA PRO A 86 -11.47 4.76 17.81
C PRO A 86 -11.57 3.70 16.70
N THR A 87 -12.78 3.49 16.17
CA THR A 87 -13.03 2.54 15.08
C THR A 87 -12.82 3.20 13.72
N ASN A 88 -12.01 2.59 12.86
CA ASN A 88 -11.83 3.02 11.47
C ASN A 88 -12.81 2.29 10.54
N LEU A 89 -13.94 2.92 10.19
CA LEU A 89 -14.90 2.35 9.24
C LEU A 89 -14.45 2.62 7.80
N THR A 90 -14.07 1.57 7.07
CA THR A 90 -13.63 1.66 5.67
C THR A 90 -14.28 0.61 4.79
N PHE A 91 -14.47 0.92 3.51
CA PHE A 91 -14.99 -0.01 2.52
C PHE A 91 -14.08 -0.09 1.29
N PRO A 92 -13.90 -1.29 0.69
CA PRO A 92 -13.18 -1.42 -0.56
C PRO A 92 -13.93 -0.70 -1.68
N THR A 93 -13.19 -0.05 -2.57
CA THR A 93 -13.72 0.55 -3.80
C THR A 93 -13.09 -0.16 -4.99
N ARG A 94 -13.90 -0.78 -5.84
CA ARG A 94 -13.40 -1.37 -7.09
C ARG A 94 -12.88 -0.25 -7.98
N ILE A 95 -11.71 -0.48 -8.55
CA ILE A 95 -11.05 0.40 -9.51
C ILE A 95 -10.84 -0.37 -10.81
N GLU A 96 -11.08 0.30 -11.93
CA GLU A 96 -10.73 -0.19 -13.25
C GLU A 96 -9.78 0.79 -13.92
N SER A 97 -8.76 0.25 -14.58
CA SER A 97 -7.78 1.07 -15.30
C SER A 97 -7.22 0.34 -16.50
N ASN A 98 -6.85 1.12 -17.52
CA ASN A 98 -6.08 0.62 -18.68
C ASN A 98 -4.59 0.43 -18.39
N TYR A 99 -4.13 0.76 -17.17
CA TYR A 99 -2.73 0.65 -16.78
C TYR A 99 -2.50 -0.61 -15.95
N SER A 100 -1.34 -1.25 -16.13
CA SER A 100 -0.88 -2.29 -15.21
C SER A 100 -0.48 -1.70 -13.85
N LEU A 101 -0.35 -2.55 -12.83
CA LEU A 101 0.12 -2.10 -11.50
C LEU A 101 1.51 -1.46 -11.58
N LEU A 102 2.40 -1.99 -12.42
CA LEU A 102 3.72 -1.41 -12.63
C LEU A 102 3.64 -0.03 -13.29
N GLN A 103 2.75 0.17 -14.26
CA GLN A 103 2.54 1.48 -14.89
C GLN A 103 1.95 2.49 -13.88
N LEU A 104 0.97 2.08 -13.08
CA LEU A 104 0.42 2.90 -11.98
C LEU A 104 1.50 3.24 -10.95
N PHE A 105 2.31 2.27 -10.55
CA PHE A 105 3.45 2.47 -9.67
C PHE A 105 4.42 3.50 -10.25
N ASN A 106 4.84 3.36 -11.50
CA ASN A 106 5.79 4.28 -12.15
C ASN A 106 5.23 5.71 -12.28
N LYS A 107 3.93 5.85 -12.59
CA LYS A 107 3.27 7.16 -12.74
C LYS A 107 2.97 7.85 -11.41
N SER A 108 2.79 7.08 -10.33
CA SER A 108 2.50 7.61 -9.01
C SER A 108 3.68 8.37 -8.38
N ARG A 109 3.35 9.45 -7.66
CA ARG A 109 4.28 10.22 -6.82
C ARG A 109 3.88 10.09 -5.35
N ALA A 110 4.70 9.40 -4.56
CA ALA A 110 4.52 9.22 -3.12
C ALA A 110 5.88 9.18 -2.39
N LYS A 111 5.89 9.53 -1.10
CA LYS A 111 7.09 9.42 -0.24
C LYS A 111 7.40 7.96 0.09
N TYR A 112 6.34 7.18 0.31
CA TYR A 112 6.43 5.76 0.53
C TYR A 112 5.62 5.07 -0.56
N LYS A 113 6.25 4.16 -1.30
CA LYS A 113 5.51 3.30 -2.22
C LYS A 113 6.15 1.94 -2.38
N LEU A 114 5.31 0.94 -2.63
CA LEU A 114 5.70 -0.45 -2.87
C LEU A 114 4.94 -0.95 -4.10
N TYR A 115 5.62 -1.70 -4.94
CA TYR A 115 5.06 -2.60 -5.93
C TYR A 115 5.53 -4.00 -5.56
N PHE A 116 4.61 -4.94 -5.52
CA PHE A 116 4.88 -6.31 -5.13
C PHE A 116 4.27 -7.27 -6.16
N ASN A 117 5.14 -7.85 -6.98
CA ASN A 117 4.93 -9.01 -7.84
C ASN A 117 3.64 -9.00 -8.68
N ASP A 118 3.21 -7.82 -9.14
CA ASP A 118 1.93 -7.63 -9.85
C ASP A 118 0.69 -8.08 -9.05
N GLU A 119 0.83 -8.21 -7.73
CA GLU A 119 -0.27 -8.52 -6.82
C GLU A 119 -0.90 -7.25 -6.25
N PHE A 120 -0.06 -6.29 -5.83
CA PHE A 120 -0.54 -5.02 -5.30
C PHE A 120 0.50 -3.89 -5.37
N ILE A 121 0.00 -2.66 -5.22
CA ILE A 121 0.78 -1.45 -5.05
C ILE A 121 0.30 -0.70 -3.80
N VAL A 122 1.24 -0.10 -3.07
CA VAL A 122 0.97 0.70 -1.87
C VAL A 122 1.51 2.11 -2.09
N PHE A 123 0.75 3.11 -1.69
CA PHE A 123 1.17 4.51 -1.70
C PHE A 123 0.83 5.16 -0.36
N HIS A 124 1.80 5.87 0.22
CA HIS A 124 1.56 6.67 1.42
C HIS A 124 2.24 8.04 1.31
N ARG A 125 1.48 9.10 1.65
CA ARG A 125 1.92 10.50 1.52
C ARG A 125 2.52 11.09 2.80
N LYS A 126 2.05 10.67 3.99
CA LYS A 126 2.48 11.26 5.26
C LYS A 126 3.77 10.62 5.79
N HIS A 127 4.56 11.41 6.50
CA HIS A 127 5.55 10.91 7.45
C HIS A 127 4.77 10.20 8.57
N LEU A 128 5.02 8.90 8.81
CA LEU A 128 4.65 8.32 10.09
C LEU A 128 5.67 8.85 11.09
N SER A 129 5.25 9.74 11.99
CA SER A 129 5.94 9.93 13.26
C SER A 129 5.39 8.83 14.16
N ILE A 130 6.18 7.78 14.38
CA ILE A 130 5.89 6.74 15.37
C ILE A 130 6.56 7.19 16.66
#